data_AF-A0A7X3KBW0-F1
#
_entry.id   AF-A0A7X3KBW0-F1
#
_cell.length_a   1.000
_cell.length_b   1.000
_cell.length_c   1.000
_cell.angle_alpha   90.00
_cell.angle_beta   90.00
_cell.angle_gamma   90.00
#
_symmetry.space_group_name_H-M   'P 1'
#
loop_
_entity.id
_entity.type
_entity.pdbx_description
1 polymer ?
#
loop_
_entity_poly.entity_id
_entity_poly.type
_entity_poly.pdbx_seq_one_letter_code
_entity_poly.pdbx_strand_id
1 'polypeptide(L)'
;MRGFAHKRRLFKKNGLKLSLVCSLHWLFRFVVTAQRYFFYGVLVVLMTSPMSHDLREMAVYIFVILLLVKCLENLLHVGLSSDPMRLRIFFQSVMALVFFVAGSSSVYQDHFSALVLNRLILLCLMNLVGGRLVDVFQSKLFESYLFQKVIDKEYLRNGKTVEDLPPESSLHVDVEERDADKRMRRINQNVVKQDYQGIVELSFLNREVRTEIGSKVVWSRRAPERVFQDSAVQYYLVFKVYPFGFERLSYTLIIVKVNQNKTFRFPPDLSA
;
A
#
# COMPACT_ATOMS: atom_id res chain seq x y z
N MET A 1 41.33 -15.81 -7.77
CA MET A 1 40.59 -15.05 -8.81
C MET A 1 39.26 -15.69 -9.27
N ARG A 2 39.10 -17.03 -9.35
CA ARG A 2 37.85 -17.67 -9.84
C ARG A 2 36.59 -17.37 -9.00
N GLY A 3 36.70 -17.26 -7.68
CA GLY A 3 35.55 -16.98 -6.78
C GLY A 3 34.92 -15.59 -6.95
N PHE A 4 35.74 -14.56 -7.21
CA PHE A 4 35.24 -13.19 -7.45
C PHE A 4 34.45 -13.09 -8.76
N ALA A 5 34.93 -13.73 -9.83
CA ALA A 5 34.23 -13.77 -11.11
C ALA A 5 32.88 -14.51 -11.00
N HIS A 6 32.83 -15.61 -10.22
CA HIS A 6 31.61 -16.36 -9.98
C HIS A 6 30.58 -15.55 -9.18
N LYS A 7 31.00 -14.92 -8.08
CA LYS A 7 30.14 -14.06 -7.25
C LYS A 7 29.56 -12.89 -8.04
N ARG A 8 30.37 -12.25 -8.90
CA ARG A 8 29.93 -11.16 -9.80
C ARG A 8 28.89 -11.62 -10.83
N ARG A 9 29.05 -12.82 -11.41
CA ARG A 9 28.05 -13.40 -12.33
C ARG A 9 26.74 -13.72 -11.60
N LEU A 10 26.81 -14.24 -10.38
CA LEU A 10 25.64 -14.53 -9.56
C LEU A 10 24.86 -13.26 -9.22
N PHE A 11 25.55 -12.20 -8.81
CA PHE A 11 24.92 -10.89 -8.57
C PHE A 11 24.24 -10.34 -9.82
N LYS A 12 24.90 -10.41 -10.98
CA LYS A 12 24.32 -9.96 -12.24
C LYS A 12 23.05 -10.76 -12.60
N LYS A 13 23.02 -12.06 -12.32
CA LYS A 13 21.86 -12.93 -12.56
C LYS A 13 20.70 -12.64 -11.62
N ASN A 14 20.96 -12.58 -10.32
CA ASN A 14 19.91 -12.34 -9.31
C ASN A 14 19.36 -10.92 -9.40
N GLY A 15 20.22 -9.93 -9.68
CA GLY A 15 19.81 -8.55 -9.88
C GLY A 15 18.93 -8.39 -11.11
N LEU A 16 19.34 -8.97 -12.25
CA LEU A 16 18.51 -8.96 -13.46
C LEU A 16 17.17 -9.67 -13.24
N LYS A 17 17.15 -10.81 -12.54
CA LYS A 17 15.92 -11.53 -12.21
C LYS A 17 14.98 -10.68 -11.36
N LEU A 18 15.49 -10.05 -10.30
CA LEU A 18 14.69 -9.20 -9.43
C LEU A 18 14.16 -7.97 -10.20
N SER A 19 15.00 -7.34 -11.02
CA SER A 19 14.57 -6.21 -11.84
C SER A 19 13.55 -6.59 -12.90
N LEU A 20 13.61 -7.79 -13.47
CA LEU A 20 12.59 -8.28 -14.38
C LEU A 20 11.25 -8.46 -13.66
N VAL A 21 11.24 -9.05 -12.46
CA VAL A 21 10.02 -9.19 -11.65
C VAL A 21 9.45 -7.83 -11.27
N CYS A 22 10.30 -6.87 -10.88
CA CYS A 22 9.87 -5.50 -10.56
C CYS A 22 9.29 -4.79 -11.79
N SER A 23 9.98 -4.89 -12.93
CA SER A 23 9.55 -4.26 -14.19
C SER A 23 8.23 -4.85 -14.67
N LEU A 24 8.08 -6.17 -14.56
CA LEU A 24 6.82 -6.86 -14.89
C LEU A 24 5.71 -6.42 -13.94
N HIS A 25 5.97 -6.34 -12.64
CA HIS A 25 4.99 -5.87 -11.67
C HIS A 25 4.49 -4.46 -12.01
N TRP A 26 5.42 -3.55 -12.29
CA TRP A 26 5.13 -2.18 -12.70
C TRP A 26 4.38 -2.12 -14.04
N LEU A 27 4.80 -2.89 -15.05
CA LEU A 27 4.20 -2.92 -16.37
C LEU A 27 2.72 -3.36 -16.32
N PHE A 28 2.41 -4.39 -15.54
CA PHE A 28 1.03 -4.82 -15.35
C PHE A 28 0.16 -3.73 -14.71
N ARG A 29 0.67 -3.06 -13.65
CA ARG A 29 -0.05 -1.92 -13.05
C ARG A 29 -0.25 -0.79 -14.07
N PHE A 30 0.76 -0.52 -14.90
CA PHE A 30 0.67 0.45 -15.98
C PHE A 30 -0.42 0.07 -17.00
N VAL A 31 -0.45 -1.17 -17.48
CA VAL A 31 -1.44 -1.65 -18.47
C VAL A 31 -2.86 -1.56 -17.91
N VAL A 32 -3.11 -2.06 -16.69
CA VAL A 32 -4.44 -1.98 -16.05
C VAL A 32 -4.86 -0.53 -15.86
N THR A 33 -3.94 0.33 -15.44
CA THR A 33 -4.19 1.76 -15.26
C THR A 33 -4.50 2.46 -16.59
N ALA A 34 -3.71 2.18 -17.63
CA ALA A 34 -3.90 2.74 -18.97
C ALA A 34 -5.23 2.29 -19.59
N GLN A 35 -5.58 1.01 -19.45
CA GLN A 35 -6.86 0.46 -19.87
C GLN A 35 -8.03 1.19 -19.20
N ARG A 36 -7.96 1.45 -17.89
CA ARG A 36 -8.98 2.23 -17.18
C ARG A 36 -9.12 3.65 -17.74
N TYR A 37 -8.01 4.36 -17.97
CA TYR A 37 -8.05 5.70 -18.56
C TYR A 37 -8.59 5.72 -19.98
N PHE A 38 -8.29 4.70 -20.78
CA PHE A 38 -8.87 4.55 -22.11
C PHE A 38 -10.40 4.44 -22.06
N PHE A 39 -10.95 3.62 -21.17
CA PHE A 39 -12.40 3.50 -20.99
C PHE A 39 -13.05 4.82 -20.53
N TYR A 40 -12.41 5.57 -19.62
CA TYR A 40 -12.89 6.89 -19.23
C TYR A 40 -12.88 7.88 -20.41
N GLY A 41 -11.82 7.85 -21.23
CA GLY A 41 -11.70 8.71 -22.42
C GLY A 41 -12.80 8.42 -23.45
N VAL A 42 -13.03 7.15 -23.78
CA VAL A 42 -14.12 6.74 -24.69
C VAL A 42 -15.47 7.24 -24.19
N LEU A 43 -15.72 7.13 -22.88
CA LEU A 43 -16.98 7.58 -22.30
C LEU A 43 -17.15 9.10 -22.36
N VAL A 44 -16.10 9.88 -22.08
CA VAL A 44 -16.15 11.35 -22.24
C VAL A 44 -16.40 11.77 -23.69
N VAL A 45 -15.77 11.08 -24.65
CA VAL A 45 -15.99 11.35 -26.09
C VAL A 45 -17.44 11.03 -26.49
N LEU A 46 -18.01 9.92 -26.00
CA LEU A 46 -19.42 9.58 -26.25
C LEU A 46 -20.38 10.62 -25.65
N MET A 47 -20.03 11.24 -24.52
CA MET A 47 -20.85 12.30 -23.90
C MET A 47 -20.76 13.66 -24.61
N THR A 48 -19.63 13.97 -25.25
CA THR A 48 -19.34 15.31 -25.81
C THR A 48 -19.49 15.40 -27.33
N SER A 49 -19.43 14.28 -28.03
CA SER A 49 -19.56 14.24 -29.49
C SER A 49 -21.02 14.49 -29.95
N PRO A 50 -21.24 15.15 -31.12
CA PRO A 50 -22.54 15.21 -31.78
C PRO A 50 -22.91 13.83 -32.38
N MET A 51 -23.03 12.82 -31.51
CA MET A 51 -23.47 11.46 -31.82
C MET A 51 -25.00 11.36 -31.79
N SER A 52 -25.53 10.26 -32.33
CA SER A 52 -26.96 9.94 -32.25
C SER A 52 -27.44 9.94 -30.79
N HIS A 53 -28.71 10.31 -30.59
CA HIS A 53 -29.34 10.41 -29.28
C HIS A 53 -29.12 9.14 -28.44
N ASP A 54 -29.30 7.97 -29.06
CA ASP A 54 -29.14 6.65 -28.45
C ASP A 54 -27.75 6.39 -27.85
N LEU A 55 -26.67 6.82 -28.52
CA LEU A 55 -25.31 6.61 -28.04
C LEU A 55 -24.97 7.51 -26.84
N ARG A 56 -25.59 8.70 -26.79
CA ARG A 56 -25.43 9.66 -25.70
C ARG A 56 -26.14 9.19 -24.43
N GLU A 57 -27.35 8.67 -24.55
CA GLU A 57 -28.09 8.04 -23.45
C GLU A 57 -27.28 6.89 -22.83
N MET A 58 -26.70 6.03 -23.68
CA MET A 58 -25.89 4.90 -23.23
C MET A 58 -24.66 5.32 -22.42
N ALA A 59 -23.98 6.37 -22.85
CA ALA A 59 -22.84 6.92 -22.12
C ALA A 59 -23.25 7.45 -20.73
N VAL A 60 -24.42 8.12 -20.64
CA VAL A 60 -24.99 8.58 -19.36
C VAL A 60 -25.25 7.41 -18.42
N TYR A 61 -25.92 6.34 -18.89
CA TYR A 61 -26.20 5.16 -18.06
C TYR A 61 -24.93 4.49 -17.54
N ILE A 62 -23.93 4.30 -18.40
CA ILE A 62 -22.64 3.71 -18.00
C ILE A 62 -21.97 4.59 -16.94
N PHE A 63 -22.00 5.91 -17.09
CA PHE A 63 -21.39 6.81 -16.10
C PHE A 63 -22.10 6.78 -14.75
N VAL A 64 -23.44 6.73 -14.73
CA VAL A 64 -24.21 6.57 -13.49
C VAL A 64 -23.81 5.27 -12.76
N ILE A 65 -23.66 4.16 -13.50
CA ILE A 65 -23.21 2.89 -12.92
C ILE A 65 -21.79 3.00 -12.36
N LEU A 66 -20.87 3.65 -13.07
CA LEU A 66 -19.50 3.87 -12.57
C LEU A 66 -19.49 4.72 -11.28
N LEU A 67 -20.33 5.75 -11.20
CA LEU A 67 -20.48 6.58 -10.00
C LEU A 67 -21.10 5.79 -8.84
N LEU A 68 -22.10 4.95 -9.09
CA LEU A 68 -22.71 4.06 -8.09
C LEU A 68 -21.68 3.07 -7.53
N VAL A 69 -20.89 2.43 -8.39
CA VAL A 69 -19.80 1.53 -7.97
C VAL A 69 -18.78 2.29 -7.14
N LYS A 70 -18.45 3.54 -7.51
CA LYS A 70 -17.51 4.37 -6.74
C LYS A 70 -18.05 4.73 -5.35
N CYS A 71 -19.33 5.05 -5.25
CA CYS A 71 -20.01 5.26 -3.97
C CYS A 71 -19.96 3.99 -3.10
N LEU A 72 -20.22 2.82 -3.68
CA LEU A 72 -20.19 1.54 -2.96
C LEU A 72 -18.78 1.18 -2.46
N GLU A 73 -17.75 1.40 -3.29
CA GLU A 73 -16.34 1.21 -2.90
C GLU A 73 -15.98 2.12 -1.72
N ASN A 74 -16.35 3.40 -1.80
CA ASN A 74 -16.08 4.36 -0.74
C ASN A 74 -16.86 4.02 0.55
N LEU A 75 -18.09 3.52 0.44
CA LEU A 75 -18.90 3.07 1.58
C LEU A 75 -18.25 1.88 2.31
N LEU A 76 -17.83 0.86 1.55
CA LEU A 76 -17.11 -0.30 2.09
C LEU A 76 -15.83 0.12 2.79
N HIS A 77 -15.10 1.08 2.21
CA HIS A 77 -13.87 1.59 2.81
C HIS A 77 -14.12 2.41 4.09
N VAL A 78 -15.17 3.21 4.16
CA VAL A 78 -15.58 3.91 5.40
C VAL A 78 -16.00 2.90 6.47
N GLY A 79 -16.77 1.87 6.11
CA GLY A 79 -17.15 0.80 7.04
C GLY A 79 -15.96 0.04 7.62
N LEU A 80 -14.90 -0.16 6.83
CA LEU A 80 -13.67 -0.81 7.27
C LEU A 80 -12.67 0.12 7.99
N SER A 81 -12.88 1.44 8.02
CA SER A 81 -11.89 2.34 8.61
C SER A 81 -12.50 3.57 9.27
N SER A 82 -12.13 3.81 10.53
CA SER A 82 -12.61 4.94 11.35
C SER A 82 -11.98 6.30 11.00
N ASP A 83 -11.57 6.50 9.75
CA ASP A 83 -10.85 7.70 9.30
C ASP A 83 -11.85 8.76 8.75
N PRO A 84 -11.99 9.92 9.41
CA PRO A 84 -12.99 10.94 9.04
C PRO A 84 -12.71 11.58 7.68
N MET A 85 -11.47 11.55 7.19
CA MET A 85 -11.14 12.02 5.84
C MET A 85 -11.83 11.18 4.76
N ARG A 86 -12.06 9.90 5.04
CA ARG A 86 -12.70 8.96 4.08
C ARG A 86 -14.21 9.14 4.03
N LEU A 87 -14.82 9.52 5.15
CA LEU A 87 -16.23 9.90 5.20
C LEU A 87 -16.50 11.10 4.27
N ARG A 88 -15.61 12.09 4.27
CA ARG A 88 -15.67 13.25 3.36
C ARG A 88 -15.60 12.81 1.88
N ILE A 89 -14.70 11.89 1.53
CA ILE A 89 -14.55 11.36 0.16
C ILE A 89 -15.82 10.59 -0.27
N PHE A 90 -16.42 9.81 0.63
CA PHE A 90 -17.70 9.15 0.37
C PHE A 90 -18.82 10.16 0.08
N PHE A 91 -18.99 11.18 0.91
CA PHE A 91 -19.98 12.23 0.67
C PHE A 91 -19.74 12.99 -0.64
N GLN A 92 -18.49 13.28 -0.99
CA GLN A 92 -18.15 13.89 -2.28
C GLN A 92 -18.55 12.99 -3.46
N SER A 93 -18.34 11.68 -3.38
CA SER A 93 -18.80 10.75 -4.43
C SER A 93 -20.33 10.69 -4.54
N VAL A 94 -21.05 10.72 -3.42
CA VAL A 94 -22.53 10.74 -3.41
C VAL A 94 -23.06 12.04 -4.00
N MET A 95 -22.47 13.19 -3.64
CA MET A 95 -22.83 14.47 -4.23
C MET A 95 -22.57 14.50 -5.74
N ALA A 96 -21.42 14.00 -6.19
CA ALA A 96 -21.12 13.90 -7.62
C ALA A 96 -22.15 13.05 -8.37
N LEU A 97 -22.62 11.94 -7.79
CA LEU A 97 -23.70 11.13 -8.33
C LEU A 97 -25.02 11.92 -8.42
N VAL A 98 -25.42 12.59 -7.35
CA VAL A 98 -26.68 13.37 -7.31
C VAL A 98 -26.65 14.52 -8.33
N PHE A 99 -25.56 15.29 -8.38
CA PHE A 99 -25.41 16.38 -9.35
C PHE A 99 -25.38 15.87 -10.78
N PHE A 100 -24.75 14.73 -11.03
CA PHE A 100 -24.71 14.14 -12.37
C PHE A 100 -26.10 13.67 -12.82
N VAL A 101 -26.83 12.94 -11.97
CA VAL A 101 -28.21 12.49 -12.27
C VAL A 101 -29.16 13.66 -12.46
N ALA A 102 -29.05 14.70 -11.61
CA ALA A 102 -29.85 15.91 -11.76
C ALA A 102 -29.54 16.65 -13.07
N GLY A 103 -28.25 16.73 -13.45
CA GLY A 103 -27.80 17.36 -14.70
C GLY A 103 -28.11 16.56 -15.96
N SER A 104 -28.25 15.23 -15.86
CA SER A 104 -28.59 14.35 -16.98
C SER A 104 -30.09 14.10 -17.14
N SER A 105 -30.94 14.73 -16.32
CA SER A 105 -32.39 14.58 -16.30
C SER A 105 -33.10 14.93 -17.64
N SER A 106 -32.44 15.66 -18.53
CA SER A 106 -32.93 16.06 -19.86
C SER A 106 -32.72 15.01 -20.95
N VAL A 107 -32.02 13.91 -20.67
CA VAL A 107 -31.63 12.88 -21.64
C VAL A 107 -32.52 11.62 -21.54
N TYR A 108 -33.56 11.63 -20.69
CA TYR A 108 -34.40 10.45 -20.42
C TYR A 108 -35.68 10.43 -21.26
N GLN A 109 -35.57 10.32 -22.59
CA GLN A 109 -36.73 10.07 -23.45
C GLN A 109 -36.32 9.27 -24.69
N ASP A 110 -36.05 7.96 -24.55
CA ASP A 110 -36.51 6.91 -25.48
C ASP A 110 -36.05 5.48 -25.10
N HIS A 111 -36.63 4.48 -25.77
CA HIS A 111 -36.43 3.06 -25.51
C HIS A 111 -35.17 2.50 -26.17
N PHE A 112 -34.10 2.33 -25.39
CA PHE A 112 -32.92 1.60 -25.82
C PHE A 112 -33.07 0.07 -25.73
N SER A 113 -32.44 -0.66 -26.66
CA SER A 113 -32.37 -2.13 -26.66
C SER A 113 -31.67 -2.65 -25.40
N ALA A 114 -32.43 -3.30 -24.51
CA ALA A 114 -31.93 -3.89 -23.27
C ALA A 114 -30.71 -4.81 -23.46
N LEU A 115 -30.55 -5.40 -24.65
CA LEU A 115 -29.46 -6.32 -24.99
C LEU A 115 -28.11 -5.62 -25.18
N VAL A 116 -28.09 -4.45 -25.83
CA VAL A 116 -26.85 -3.68 -26.04
C VAL A 116 -26.44 -2.99 -24.73
N LEU A 117 -27.41 -2.50 -23.96
CA LEU A 117 -27.20 -1.97 -22.60
C LEU A 117 -26.61 -3.04 -21.66
N ASN A 118 -27.21 -4.23 -21.60
CA ASN A 118 -26.69 -5.31 -20.77
C ASN A 118 -25.27 -5.73 -21.14
N ARG A 119 -24.92 -5.80 -22.43
CA ARG A 119 -23.57 -6.18 -22.87
C ARG A 119 -22.52 -5.14 -22.47
N LEU A 120 -22.84 -3.85 -22.57
CA LEU A 120 -21.94 -2.78 -22.18
C LEU A 120 -21.78 -2.65 -20.67
N ILE A 121 -22.88 -2.78 -19.91
CA ILE A 121 -22.83 -2.87 -18.44
C ILE A 121 -21.97 -4.05 -18.00
N LEU A 122 -22.16 -5.22 -18.62
CA LEU A 122 -21.36 -6.41 -18.33
C LEU A 122 -19.88 -6.17 -18.63
N LEU A 123 -19.53 -5.56 -19.77
CA LEU A 123 -18.16 -5.22 -20.11
C LEU A 123 -17.54 -4.23 -19.10
N CYS A 124 -18.28 -3.21 -18.68
CA CYS A 124 -17.81 -2.26 -17.66
C CYS A 124 -17.59 -2.94 -16.31
N LEU A 125 -18.53 -3.79 -15.86
CA LEU A 125 -18.40 -4.56 -14.62
C LEU A 125 -17.23 -5.54 -14.69
N MET A 126 -17.05 -6.25 -15.79
CA MET A 126 -15.93 -7.17 -15.99
C MET A 126 -14.58 -6.45 -15.99
N ASN A 127 -14.49 -5.26 -16.60
CA ASN A 127 -13.27 -4.44 -16.55
C ASN A 127 -12.98 -3.93 -15.13
N LEU A 128 -14.01 -3.50 -14.40
CA LEU A 128 -13.84 -2.93 -13.08
C LEU A 128 -13.50 -3.99 -12.04
N VAL A 129 -14.25 -5.10 -12.01
CA VAL A 129 -13.99 -6.26 -11.14
C VAL A 129 -12.70 -6.95 -11.54
N GLY A 130 -12.50 -7.22 -12.83
CA GLY A 130 -11.30 -7.88 -13.36
C GLY A 130 -10.03 -7.07 -13.07
N GLY A 131 -10.04 -5.77 -13.33
CA GLY A 131 -8.93 -4.88 -13.00
C GLY A 131 -8.61 -4.89 -11.51
N ARG A 132 -9.63 -4.87 -10.64
CA ARG A 132 -9.41 -4.91 -9.19
C ARG A 132 -8.87 -6.24 -8.69
N LEU A 133 -9.35 -7.35 -9.24
CA LEU A 133 -8.84 -8.68 -8.92
C LEU A 133 -7.37 -8.80 -9.31
N VAL A 134 -7.02 -8.36 -10.53
CA VAL A 134 -5.62 -8.34 -10.99
C VAL A 134 -4.75 -7.53 -10.03
N ASP A 135 -5.16 -6.31 -9.66
CA ASP A 135 -4.40 -5.48 -8.72
C ASP A 135 -4.14 -6.18 -7.37
N VAL A 136 -5.18 -6.82 -6.81
CA VAL A 136 -5.08 -7.50 -5.50
C VAL A 136 -4.21 -8.75 -5.59
N PHE A 137 -4.46 -9.63 -6.55
CA PHE A 137 -3.71 -10.87 -6.71
C PHE A 137 -2.24 -10.58 -7.03
N GLN A 138 -2.00 -9.66 -7.96
CA GLN A 138 -0.65 -9.32 -8.39
C GLN A 138 0.16 -8.67 -7.26
N SER A 139 -0.45 -7.78 -6.46
CA SER A 139 0.22 -7.16 -5.31
C SER A 139 0.58 -8.23 -4.26
N LYS A 140 -0.35 -9.13 -3.93
CA LYS A 140 -0.09 -10.23 -2.98
C LYS A 140 0.99 -11.19 -3.48
N LEU A 141 0.99 -11.53 -4.77
CA LEU A 141 2.01 -12.39 -5.37
C LEU A 141 3.40 -11.73 -5.33
N PHE A 142 3.46 -10.42 -5.63
CA PHE A 142 4.71 -9.67 -5.57
C PHE A 142 5.24 -9.58 -4.13
N GLU A 143 4.39 -9.23 -3.16
CA GLU A 143 4.77 -9.22 -1.74
C GLU A 143 5.26 -10.60 -1.27
N SER A 144 4.52 -11.66 -1.61
CA SER A 144 4.90 -13.03 -1.28
C SER A 144 6.28 -13.39 -1.84
N TYR A 145 6.53 -13.05 -3.11
CA TYR A 145 7.84 -13.23 -3.72
C TYR A 145 8.95 -12.49 -2.97
N LEU A 146 8.73 -11.22 -2.59
CA LEU A 146 9.71 -10.43 -1.86
C LEU A 146 10.02 -11.03 -0.49
N PHE A 147 9.02 -11.39 0.32
CA PHE A 147 9.24 -11.98 1.65
C PHE A 147 9.79 -13.42 1.57
N GLN A 148 9.51 -14.14 0.49
CA GLN A 148 10.04 -15.48 0.33
C GLN A 148 11.50 -15.48 -0.14
N LYS A 149 11.90 -14.53 -1.01
CA LYS A 149 13.20 -14.57 -1.69
C LYS A 149 14.17 -13.45 -1.31
N VAL A 150 13.69 -12.25 -0.99
CA VAL A 150 14.54 -11.05 -0.86
C VAL A 150 14.62 -10.57 0.59
N ILE A 151 13.48 -10.39 1.25
CA ILE A 151 13.37 -9.81 2.58
C ILE A 151 13.11 -10.92 3.60
N ASP A 152 13.82 -10.88 4.73
CA ASP A 152 13.55 -11.77 5.84
C ASP A 152 12.34 -11.29 6.66
N LYS A 153 11.23 -12.03 6.55
CA LYS A 153 10.00 -11.71 7.27
C LYS A 153 10.10 -12.04 8.77
N GLU A 154 10.90 -13.03 9.15
CA GLU A 154 11.03 -13.46 10.55
C GLU A 154 11.82 -12.42 11.34
N TYR A 155 12.88 -11.86 10.74
CA TYR A 155 13.64 -10.76 11.34
C TYR A 155 12.82 -9.48 11.57
N LEU A 156 11.87 -9.20 10.67
CA LEU A 156 10.93 -8.08 10.78
C LEU A 156 9.76 -8.35 11.75
N ARG A 157 9.58 -9.59 12.19
CA ARG A 157 8.46 -9.97 13.06
C ARG A 157 8.72 -9.45 14.46
N ASN A 158 7.75 -8.72 14.98
CA ASN A 158 7.74 -8.25 16.36
C ASN A 158 7.73 -9.49 17.29
N GLY A 159 8.71 -9.61 18.20
CA GLY A 159 8.95 -10.79 19.05
C GLY A 159 7.88 -11.03 20.12
N LYS A 160 6.60 -11.05 19.75
CA LYS A 160 5.45 -11.28 20.63
C LYS A 160 4.81 -12.66 20.43
N THR A 161 5.58 -13.68 20.02
CA THR A 161 5.04 -15.04 20.18
C THR A 161 5.26 -15.41 21.63
N VAL A 162 4.17 -15.61 22.36
CA VAL A 162 4.13 -15.76 23.81
C VAL A 162 4.83 -17.04 24.31
N GLU A 163 5.34 -17.89 23.41
CA GLU A 163 5.96 -19.18 23.74
C GLU A 163 7.44 -19.32 23.36
N ASP A 164 8.00 -18.44 22.53
CA ASP A 164 9.43 -18.48 22.17
C ASP A 164 10.09 -17.14 22.48
N LEU A 165 11.24 -17.15 23.16
CA LEU A 165 12.05 -15.97 23.39
C LEU A 165 12.19 -15.17 22.08
N PRO A 166 12.16 -13.82 22.10
CA PRO A 166 12.42 -13.04 20.91
C PRO A 166 13.75 -13.50 20.32
N PRO A 167 13.84 -13.74 18.99
CA PRO A 167 15.08 -14.16 18.38
C PRO A 167 16.19 -13.17 18.76
N GLU A 168 17.38 -13.71 19.06
CA GLU A 168 18.54 -12.97 19.55
C GLU A 168 18.92 -11.78 18.64
N SER A 169 18.52 -11.86 17.36
CA SER A 169 18.53 -10.74 16.41
C SER A 169 17.11 -10.42 15.92
N SER A 170 16.65 -9.20 16.17
CA SER A 170 15.40 -8.67 15.61
C SER A 170 15.58 -7.19 15.29
N LEU A 171 14.77 -6.66 14.36
CA LEU A 171 14.79 -5.23 14.04
C LEU A 171 14.63 -4.37 15.31
N HIS A 172 13.82 -4.82 16.26
CA HIS A 172 13.53 -4.06 17.48
C HIS A 172 14.74 -3.90 18.39
N VAL A 173 15.57 -4.94 18.49
CA VAL A 173 16.80 -4.93 19.28
C VAL A 173 17.91 -4.18 18.53
N ASP A 174 18.08 -4.48 17.24
CA ASP A 174 19.19 -3.93 16.46
C ASP A 174 19.06 -2.42 16.21
N VAL A 175 17.84 -1.87 16.22
CA VAL A 175 17.62 -0.42 16.07
C VAL A 175 18.13 0.40 17.27
N GLU A 176 18.24 -0.22 18.45
CA GLU A 176 18.76 0.43 19.67
C GLU A 176 20.29 0.52 19.72
N GLU A 177 21.00 -0.12 18.78
CA GLU A 177 22.46 0.00 18.66
C GLU A 177 22.87 1.48 18.45
N ARG A 178 23.85 1.93 19.25
CA ARG A 178 24.25 3.34 19.32
C ARG A 178 25.18 3.71 18.17
N ASP A 179 26.03 2.78 17.75
CA ASP A 179 26.90 2.94 16.59
C ASP A 179 26.06 2.82 15.30
N ALA A 180 25.94 3.93 14.57
CA ALA A 180 25.12 4.00 13.37
C ALA A 180 25.62 3.06 12.25
N ASP A 181 26.93 2.92 12.08
CA ASP A 181 27.51 2.07 11.03
C ASP A 181 27.31 0.60 11.38
N LYS A 182 27.55 0.25 12.64
CA LYS A 182 27.33 -1.11 13.13
C LYS A 182 25.86 -1.50 13.07
N ARG A 183 24.96 -0.59 13.47
CA ARG A 183 23.50 -0.74 13.37
C ARG A 183 23.08 -0.99 11.93
N MET A 184 23.49 -0.12 11.01
CA MET A 184 23.11 -0.21 9.60
C MET A 184 23.59 -1.51 8.95
N ARG A 185 24.83 -1.92 9.22
CA ARG A 185 25.40 -3.17 8.71
C ARG A 185 24.66 -4.39 9.25
N ARG A 186 24.42 -4.43 10.56
CA ARG A 186 23.73 -5.56 11.21
C ARG A 186 22.30 -5.71 10.70
N ILE A 187 21.54 -4.61 10.64
CA ILE A 187 20.16 -4.63 10.13
C ILE A 187 20.15 -5.09 8.66
N ASN A 188 21.01 -4.52 7.80
CA ASN A 188 21.06 -4.91 6.39
C ASN A 188 21.39 -6.39 6.18
N GLN A 189 22.32 -6.94 6.98
CA GLN A 189 22.71 -8.35 6.92
C GLN A 189 21.56 -9.29 7.31
N ASN A 190 20.74 -8.89 8.29
CA ASN A 190 19.67 -9.73 8.81
C ASN A 190 18.35 -9.56 8.03
N VAL A 191 18.08 -8.36 7.50
CA VAL A 191 16.80 -8.07 6.82
C VAL A 191 16.79 -8.49 5.34
N VAL A 192 17.96 -8.53 4.68
CA VAL A 192 18.09 -8.96 3.29
C VAL A 192 18.70 -10.35 3.23
N LYS A 193 18.04 -11.28 2.54
CA LYS A 193 18.54 -12.66 2.36
C LYS A 193 19.86 -12.66 1.57
N GLN A 194 20.76 -13.57 1.94
CA GLN A 194 22.14 -13.63 1.43
C GLN A 194 22.26 -13.53 -0.10
N ASP A 195 21.37 -14.17 -0.84
CA ASP A 195 21.35 -14.16 -2.31
C ASP A 195 21.19 -12.77 -2.95
N TYR A 196 20.67 -11.80 -2.20
CA TYR A 196 20.33 -10.46 -2.66
C TYR A 196 21.11 -9.34 -1.94
N GLN A 197 21.93 -9.63 -0.93
CA GLN A 197 22.68 -8.62 -0.15
C GLN A 197 23.66 -7.76 -0.97
N GLY A 198 24.08 -8.21 -2.16
CA GLY A 198 24.95 -7.41 -3.05
C GLY A 198 24.19 -6.52 -4.04
N ILE A 199 22.85 -6.51 -3.96
CA ILE A 199 21.95 -5.87 -4.93
C ILE A 199 20.87 -5.07 -4.21
N VAL A 200 20.36 -5.56 -3.09
CA VAL A 200 19.28 -4.95 -2.31
C VAL A 200 19.83 -4.44 -0.99
N GLU A 201 19.42 -3.25 -0.61
CA GLU A 201 19.80 -2.59 0.64
C GLU A 201 18.59 -1.91 1.25
N LEU A 202 18.48 -1.98 2.57
CA LEU A 202 17.68 -1.08 3.37
C LEU A 202 18.41 0.27 3.46
N SER A 203 18.06 1.19 2.58
CA SER A 203 18.74 2.50 2.51
C SER A 203 18.17 3.52 3.50
N PHE A 204 16.89 3.40 3.87
CA PHE A 204 16.31 4.29 4.88
C PHE A 204 15.48 3.51 5.90
N LEU A 205 15.64 3.90 7.15
CA LEU A 205 14.81 3.48 8.27
C LEU A 205 14.20 4.73 8.91
N ASN A 206 13.00 5.10 8.48
CA ASN A 206 12.32 6.27 9.04
C ASN A 206 11.53 5.85 10.29
N ARG A 207 11.71 6.57 11.39
CA ARG A 207 11.02 6.33 12.66
C ARG A 207 10.00 7.45 12.91
N GLU A 208 8.74 7.08 13.04
CA GLU A 208 7.65 7.96 13.45
C GLU A 208 7.27 7.61 14.89
N VAL A 209 7.28 8.60 15.77
CA VAL A 209 6.91 8.43 17.19
C VAL A 209 5.66 9.25 17.44
N ARG A 210 4.60 8.59 17.89
CA ARG A 210 3.40 9.26 18.37
C ARG A 210 3.52 9.43 19.88
N THR A 211 3.50 10.69 20.32
CA THR A 211 3.50 11.06 21.73
C THR A 211 2.07 11.38 22.18
N GLU A 212 1.67 10.84 23.32
CA GLU A 212 0.42 11.19 24.00
C GLU A 212 0.72 11.95 25.29
N ILE A 213 -0.23 12.78 25.71
CA ILE A 213 -0.17 13.50 26.97
C ILE A 213 -0.95 12.66 27.98
N GLY A 214 -0.23 11.94 28.85
CA GLY A 214 -0.81 11.23 29.96
C GLY A 214 -1.01 12.17 31.14
N SER A 215 -2.22 12.22 31.70
CA SER A 215 -2.45 12.84 33.02
C SER A 215 -2.28 11.78 34.10
N LYS A 216 -1.24 11.90 34.93
CA LYS A 216 -1.18 11.12 36.18
C LYS A 216 -2.18 11.73 37.16
N VAL A 217 -3.33 11.10 37.34
CA VAL A 217 -4.20 11.37 38.47
C VAL A 217 -3.59 10.64 39.67
N VAL A 218 -2.69 11.31 40.37
CA VAL A 218 -2.25 10.84 41.69
C VAL A 218 -3.41 11.10 42.66
N TRP A 219 -3.76 10.13 43.49
CA TRP A 219 -4.76 10.26 44.58
C TRP A 219 -4.27 11.19 45.71
N SER A 220 -3.61 12.29 45.37
CA SER A 220 -3.05 13.29 46.26
C SER A 220 -3.60 14.65 45.87
N ARG A 221 -3.72 15.57 46.84
CA ARG A 221 -4.25 16.95 46.69
C ARG A 221 -3.39 17.87 45.79
N ARG A 222 -2.60 17.33 44.85
CA ARG A 222 -1.80 18.09 43.89
C ARG A 222 -2.46 18.11 42.53
N ALA A 223 -2.25 19.19 41.78
CA ALA A 223 -2.70 19.30 40.40
C ALA A 223 -2.17 18.12 39.54
N PRO A 224 -2.96 17.61 38.58
CA PRO A 224 -2.56 16.46 37.77
C PRO A 224 -1.29 16.79 36.97
N GLU A 225 -0.27 15.95 37.15
CA GLU A 225 0.99 16.08 36.42
C GLU A 225 0.78 15.57 34.99
N ARG A 226 1.07 16.44 34.00
CA ARG A 226 1.00 16.11 32.58
C ARG A 226 2.37 15.65 32.12
N VAL A 227 2.46 14.40 31.66
CA VAL A 227 3.72 13.81 31.17
C VAL A 227 3.56 13.51 29.68
N PHE A 228 4.54 13.92 28.88
CA PHE A 228 4.66 13.48 27.50
C PHE A 228 5.19 12.04 27.49
N GLN A 229 4.45 11.13 26.87
CA GLN A 229 4.83 9.73 26.80
C GLN A 229 4.66 9.20 25.37
N ASP A 230 5.68 8.50 24.86
CA ASP A 230 5.62 7.81 23.56
C ASP A 230 4.58 6.68 23.62
N SER A 231 3.47 6.80 22.88
CA SER A 231 2.39 5.80 22.86
C SER A 231 2.58 4.75 21.76
N ALA A 232 3.12 5.14 20.61
CA ALA A 232 3.37 4.23 19.49
C ALA A 232 4.61 4.63 18.71
N VAL A 233 5.39 3.63 18.29
CA VAL A 233 6.54 3.82 17.42
C VAL A 233 6.34 3.02 16.14
N GLN A 234 6.47 3.68 15.01
CA GLN A 234 6.31 3.07 13.70
C GLN A 234 7.56 3.26 12.85
N TYR A 235 8.00 2.19 12.20
CA TYR A 235 9.15 2.20 11.31
C TYR A 235 8.69 2.06 9.85
N TYR A 236 9.27 2.86 8.97
CA TYR A 236 9.15 2.73 7.53
C TYR A 236 10.51 2.35 6.96
N LEU A 237 10.61 1.10 6.50
CA LEU A 237 11.80 0.53 5.91
C LEU A 237 11.75 0.73 4.40
N VAL A 238 12.67 1.51 3.86
CA VAL A 238 12.76 1.80 2.42
C VAL A 238 13.86 0.95 1.81
N PHE A 239 13.46 -0.06 1.04
CA PHE A 239 14.39 -0.93 0.34
C PHE A 239 14.70 -0.37 -1.05
N LYS A 240 15.97 -0.31 -1.41
CA LYS A 240 16.43 0.03 -2.76
C LYS A 240 17.08 -1.18 -3.43
N VAL A 241 16.94 -1.24 -4.75
CA VAL A 241 17.60 -2.23 -5.61
C VAL A 241 18.62 -1.53 -6.48
N TYR A 242 19.82 -2.11 -6.54
CA TYR A 242 20.97 -1.71 -7.32
C TYR A 242 21.32 -2.84 -8.31
N PRO A 243 20.61 -2.95 -9.45
CA PRO A 243 20.74 -4.08 -10.38
C PRO A 243 22.15 -4.30 -10.93
N PHE A 244 22.98 -3.25 -10.90
CA PHE A 244 24.35 -3.27 -11.41
C PHE A 244 25.40 -3.03 -10.31
N GLY A 245 25.02 -3.09 -9.03
CA GLY A 245 25.86 -2.79 -7.87
C GLY A 245 25.64 -1.38 -7.31
N PHE A 246 26.03 -1.19 -6.04
CA PHE A 246 25.71 -0.01 -5.20
C PHE A 246 26.18 1.34 -5.73
N GLU A 247 27.10 1.38 -6.69
CA GLU A 247 27.65 2.61 -7.28
C GLU A 247 26.84 3.10 -8.51
N ARG A 248 25.73 2.45 -8.85
CA ARG A 248 25.00 2.68 -10.11
C ARG A 248 23.52 2.99 -9.86
N LEU A 249 22.76 3.05 -10.97
CA LEU A 249 21.31 3.24 -11.00
C LEU A 249 20.60 2.43 -9.90
N SER A 250 19.73 3.11 -9.16
CA SER A 250 18.92 2.50 -8.11
C SER A 250 17.45 2.90 -8.24
N TYR A 251 16.57 2.05 -7.72
CA TYR A 251 15.14 2.35 -7.60
C TYR A 251 14.59 1.77 -6.30
N THR A 252 13.51 2.37 -5.80
CA THR A 252 12.80 1.90 -4.60
C THR A 252 12.07 0.61 -4.93
N LEU A 253 12.34 -0.45 -4.16
CA LEU A 253 11.71 -1.75 -4.28
C LEU A 253 10.33 -1.78 -3.63
N ILE A 254 10.31 -1.47 -2.33
CA ILE A 254 9.12 -1.50 -1.48
C ILE A 254 9.39 -0.66 -0.23
N ILE A 255 8.32 -0.11 0.34
CA ILE A 255 8.33 0.49 1.67
C ILE A 255 7.58 -0.45 2.60
N VAL A 256 8.28 -1.03 3.58
CA VAL A 256 7.66 -1.92 4.57
C VAL A 256 7.37 -1.13 5.83
N LYS A 257 6.12 -1.18 6.29
CA LYS A 257 5.68 -0.57 7.54
C LYS A 257 5.71 -1.60 8.66
N VAL A 258 6.48 -1.32 9.71
CA VAL A 258 6.58 -2.17 10.91
C VAL A 258 6.15 -1.37 12.13
N ASN A 259 5.23 -1.93 12.92
CA ASN A 259 4.71 -1.28 14.12
C ASN A 259 5.30 -1.88 15.39
N GLN A 260 5.84 -1.03 16.27
CA GLN A 260 6.19 -1.36 17.64
C GLN A 260 5.03 -1.01 18.57
N ASN A 261 4.13 -1.96 18.80
CA ASN A 261 3.15 -1.83 19.87
C ASN A 261 3.85 -2.06 21.22
N LYS A 262 4.21 -0.99 21.94
CA LYS A 262 4.48 -1.10 23.37
C LYS A 262 3.14 -1.35 24.06
N THR A 263 2.91 -2.58 24.51
CA THR A 263 1.70 -2.91 25.28
C THR A 263 1.79 -2.17 26.61
N PHE A 264 0.76 -1.40 26.96
CA PHE A 264 0.62 -0.74 28.26
C PHE A 264 0.86 -1.76 29.38
N ARG A 265 1.94 -1.57 30.15
CA ARG A 265 2.06 -2.11 31.50
C ARG A 265 2.30 -0.92 32.39
N PHE A 266 1.36 -0.66 33.31
CA PHE A 266 1.67 0.18 34.45
C PHE A 266 2.86 -0.46 35.18
N PRO A 267 3.89 0.32 35.56
CA PRO A 267 4.95 -0.21 36.38
C PRO A 267 4.31 -0.77 37.67
N PRO A 268 4.61 -2.02 38.07
CA PRO A 268 4.11 -2.61 39.32
C PRO A 268 4.70 -1.93 40.56
N ASP A 269 5.73 -1.10 40.40
CA ASP A 269 6.36 -0.38 41.50
C ASP A 269 5.67 0.96 41.71
N LEU A 270 4.63 0.95 42.55
CA LEU A 270 4.28 2.00 43.54
C LEU A 270 2.93 1.67 44.24
N SER A 271 2.71 0.40 44.57
CA SER A 271 1.79 -0.02 45.63
C SER A 271 2.62 -0.44 46.85
N ALA A 272 3.11 0.55 47.59
CA ALA A 272 3.54 0.42 48.99
C ALA A 272 3.20 1.74 49.69
#